data_AF-A0AAU9ZU35-F1
#
_entry.id   AF-A0AAU9ZU35-F1
#
_cell.length_a   1.000
_cell.length_b   1.000
_cell.length_c   1.000
_cell.angle_alpha   90.00
_cell.angle_beta   90.00
_cell.angle_gamma   90.00
#
_symmetry.space_group_name_H-M   'P 1'
#
loop_
_entity.id
_entity.type
_entity.pdbx_description
1 polymer ?
#
loop_
_entity_poly.entity_id
_entity_poly.type
_entity_poly.pdbx_seq_one_letter_code
_entity_poly.pdbx_strand_id
1 'polypeptide(L)'
;MSVDARGRKERIKWTTTIIISSSLKSYDIATALENQSHKVRYSDTLERRSIVFSLSGVAFLLMDAKECMMSAEEIFLTKIEKFINIHQNSFLVLFAPLHGPEEWTLMFRIHQRFLGSNLRILPVHNTVNAVDLMCTIAKTTSKPNIDSICYRMITTKAYIIEQSPVWRTLQKIKLSTDSISPNSDY
;
A
#
# COMPACT_ATOMS: atom_id res chain seq x y z
N MET A 1 32.05 14.31 -33.37
CA MET A 1 30.67 14.79 -33.57
C MET A 1 29.75 13.90 -32.74
N SER A 2 29.23 14.47 -31.65
CA SER A 2 28.32 13.82 -30.70
C SER A 2 26.94 13.59 -31.30
N VAL A 3 26.30 12.48 -30.91
CA VAL A 3 24.84 12.45 -30.70
C VAL A 3 24.57 11.58 -29.46
N ASP A 4 24.58 12.23 -28.31
CA ASP A 4 23.93 11.74 -27.09
C ASP A 4 22.43 12.02 -27.22
N ALA A 5 21.62 10.95 -27.26
CA ALA A 5 20.17 11.05 -27.15
C ALA A 5 19.61 9.86 -26.36
N ARG A 6 20.17 9.59 -25.17
CA ARG A 6 19.48 8.81 -24.16
C ARG A 6 18.75 9.78 -23.24
N GLY A 7 17.50 10.07 -23.61
CA GLY A 7 16.57 10.80 -22.76
C GLY A 7 16.51 10.16 -21.38
N ARG A 8 17.08 10.86 -20.39
CA ARG A 8 16.77 10.64 -18.98
C ARG A 8 15.27 10.89 -18.84
N LYS A 9 14.48 9.82 -18.85
CA LYS A 9 13.09 9.86 -18.42
C LYS A 9 13.14 10.22 -16.94
N GLU A 10 13.00 11.52 -16.63
CA GLU A 10 12.86 11.97 -15.26
C GLU A 10 11.79 11.11 -14.61
N ARG A 11 12.15 10.41 -13.53
CA ARG A 11 11.19 9.63 -12.76
C ARG A 11 10.20 10.66 -12.22
N ILE A 12 9.01 10.73 -12.82
CA ILE A 12 7.92 11.60 -12.36
C ILE A 12 7.80 11.40 -10.85
N LYS A 13 8.10 12.45 -10.09
CA LYS A 13 8.04 12.42 -8.64
C LYS A 13 6.58 12.23 -8.28
N TRP A 14 6.27 11.15 -7.55
CA TRP A 14 4.90 10.85 -7.17
C TRP A 14 4.46 11.86 -6.12
N THR A 15 3.45 12.67 -6.43
CA THR A 15 2.90 13.67 -5.53
C THR A 15 1.47 13.30 -5.16
N THR A 16 1.15 13.36 -3.87
CA THR A 16 -0.16 13.04 -3.33
C THR A 16 -0.57 14.09 -2.29
N THR A 17 -1.87 14.15 -1.98
CA THR A 17 -2.37 14.94 -0.85
C THR A 17 -2.46 14.05 0.38
N ILE A 18 -1.75 14.47 1.43
CA ILE A 18 -1.67 13.77 2.71
C ILE A 18 -2.42 14.62 3.73
N ILE A 19 -3.36 14.01 4.45
CA ILE A 19 -4.08 14.65 5.55
C ILE A 19 -3.48 14.15 6.85
N ILE A 20 -2.96 15.05 7.67
CA ILE A 20 -2.25 14.74 8.91
C ILE A 20 -3.07 15.29 10.08
N SER A 21 -3.19 14.50 11.15
CA SER A 21 -3.75 15.00 12.41
C SER A 21 -2.95 16.20 12.91
N SER A 22 -3.61 17.30 13.26
CA SER A 22 -2.94 18.50 13.80
C SER A 22 -2.06 18.23 15.02
N SER A 23 -2.33 17.15 15.75
CA SER A 23 -1.49 16.67 16.87
C SER A 23 -0.05 16.29 16.45
N LEU A 24 0.23 16.15 15.15
CA LEU A 24 1.54 15.78 14.60
C LEU A 24 2.30 16.98 14.03
N LYS A 25 1.78 18.21 14.15
CA LYS A 25 2.47 19.42 13.65
C LYS A 25 3.86 19.62 14.25
N SER A 26 4.10 19.12 15.47
CA SER A 26 5.38 19.22 16.17
C SER A 26 6.33 18.05 15.90
N TYR A 27 5.94 17.07 15.08
CA TYR A 27 6.75 15.88 14.80
C TYR A 27 7.48 16.03 13.46
N ASP A 28 8.73 15.56 13.42
CA ASP A 28 9.59 15.59 12.22
C ASP A 28 9.00 14.87 11.01
N ILE A 29 8.00 14.02 11.22
CA ILE A 29 7.28 13.28 10.18
C ILE A 29 6.59 14.24 9.20
N ALA A 30 6.00 15.33 9.68
CA ALA A 30 5.31 16.29 8.83
C ALA A 30 6.29 16.99 7.88
N THR A 31 7.40 17.49 8.44
CA THR A 31 8.50 18.12 7.68
C THR A 31 9.11 17.14 6.67
N ALA A 32 9.32 15.89 7.08
CA ALA A 32 9.86 14.85 6.19
C ALA A 32 8.92 14.56 5.00
N LEU A 33 7.60 14.55 5.22
CA LEU A 33 6.62 14.36 4.16
C LEU A 33 6.53 15.56 3.21
N GLU A 34 6.64 16.79 3.74
CA GLU A 34 6.71 18.02 2.93
C GLU A 34 7.96 18.02 2.03
N ASN A 35 9.11 17.61 2.57
CA ASN A 35 10.37 17.49 1.82
C ASN A 35 10.30 16.48 0.65
N GLN A 36 9.39 15.49 0.73
CA GLN A 36 9.14 14.55 -0.37
C GLN A 36 8.23 15.13 -1.48
N SER A 37 7.93 16.44 -1.47
CA SER A 37 7.06 17.13 -2.43
C SER A 37 5.61 16.62 -2.43
N HIS A 38 5.12 16.21 -1.27
CA HIS A 38 3.72 15.90 -1.04
C HIS A 38 2.96 17.15 -0.54
N LYS A 39 1.67 17.23 -0.87
CA LYS A 39 0.81 18.31 -0.39
C LYS A 39 0.24 17.91 0.97
N VAL A 40 0.82 18.45 2.04
CA VAL A 40 0.34 18.20 3.41
C VAL A 40 -0.81 19.14 3.77
N ARG A 41 -1.86 18.57 4.35
CA ARG A 41 -3.01 19.29 4.93
C ARG A 41 -3.19 18.82 6.36
N TYR A 42 -3.47 19.74 7.27
CA TYR A 42 -3.74 19.40 8.66
C TYR A 42 -5.25 19.33 8.92
N SER A 43 -5.67 18.41 9.79
CA SER A 43 -7.06 18.28 10.22
C SER A 43 -7.15 17.98 11.72
N ASP A 44 -8.10 18.63 12.39
CA ASP A 44 -8.43 18.39 13.81
C ASP A 44 -9.47 17.29 14.00
N THR A 45 -10.13 16.86 12.92
CA THR A 45 -11.17 15.81 12.96
C THR A 45 -10.59 14.40 12.87
N LEU A 46 -9.30 14.28 12.56
CA LEU A 46 -8.61 13.01 12.47
C LEU A 46 -8.24 12.48 13.85
N GLU A 47 -8.20 11.16 13.98
CA GLU A 47 -7.73 10.50 15.21
C GLU A 47 -6.31 10.97 15.55
N ARG A 48 -6.00 11.13 16.84
CA ARG A 48 -4.69 11.69 17.23
C ARG A 48 -3.55 10.83 16.72
N ARG A 49 -2.54 11.46 16.16
CA ARG A 49 -1.38 10.81 15.52
C ARG A 49 -1.72 9.94 14.31
N SER A 50 -2.82 10.24 13.61
CA SER A 50 -3.15 9.60 12.34
C SER A 50 -2.72 10.42 11.12
N ILE A 51 -2.46 9.70 10.02
CA ILE A 51 -2.08 10.23 8.71
C ILE A 51 -2.88 9.48 7.65
N VAL A 52 -3.51 10.19 6.72
CA VAL A 52 -4.33 9.62 5.66
C VAL A 52 -3.82 10.06 4.29
N PHE A 53 -3.56 9.10 3.42
CA PHE A 53 -3.18 9.34 2.03
C PHE A 53 -4.43 9.34 1.15
N SER A 54 -4.85 10.53 0.72
CA SER A 54 -6.16 10.73 0.08
C SER A 54 -6.33 9.92 -1.21
N LEU A 55 -5.27 9.81 -2.01
CA LEU A 55 -5.31 9.12 -3.31
C LEU A 55 -5.31 7.59 -3.20
N SER A 56 -4.72 7.03 -2.13
CA SER A 56 -4.67 5.58 -1.91
C SER A 56 -5.75 5.09 -0.95
N GLY A 57 -6.38 6.00 -0.20
CA GLY A 57 -7.33 5.65 0.86
C GLY A 57 -6.67 4.92 2.04
N VAL A 58 -5.33 4.89 2.10
CA VAL A 58 -4.59 4.27 3.19
C VAL A 58 -4.51 5.22 4.36
N ALA A 59 -4.75 4.69 5.56
CA ALA A 59 -4.58 5.41 6.81
C ALA A 59 -3.49 4.76 7.67
N PHE A 60 -2.69 5.60 8.32
CA PHE A 60 -1.64 5.22 9.24
C PHE A 60 -1.90 5.81 10.61
N LEU A 61 -1.70 5.00 11.66
CA LEU A 61 -1.72 5.43 13.05
C LEU A 61 -0.30 5.30 13.61
N LEU A 62 0.26 6.38 14.14
CA LEU A 62 1.60 6.40 14.71
C LEU A 62 1.56 6.18 16.21
N MET A 63 2.33 5.20 16.69
CA MET A 63 2.51 4.88 18.10
C MET A 63 3.98 4.60 18.40
N ASP A 64 4.40 4.92 19.61
CA ASP A 64 5.74 4.62 20.11
C ASP A 64 5.65 3.40 21.03
N ALA A 65 6.48 2.38 20.79
CA ALA A 65 6.49 1.16 21.59
C ALA A 65 6.79 1.45 23.06
N LYS A 66 7.71 2.38 23.35
CA LYS A 66 8.04 2.81 24.71
C LYS A 66 6.86 3.49 25.37
N GLU A 67 6.16 4.37 24.67
CA GLU A 67 4.93 5.02 25.18
C GLU A 67 3.85 3.97 25.47
N CYS A 68 3.65 3.01 24.57
CA CYS A 68 2.70 1.91 24.75
C CYS A 68 3.02 1.05 25.97
N MET A 69 4.29 0.71 26.19
CA MET A 69 4.74 -0.08 27.35
C MET A 69 4.56 0.66 28.68
N MET A 70 4.72 1.99 28.69
CA MET A 70 4.56 2.83 29.88
C MET A 70 3.10 3.21 30.17
N SER A 71 2.21 3.03 29.19
CA SER A 71 0.79 3.37 29.30
C SER A 71 -0.06 2.16 29.70
N ALA A 72 -1.23 2.42 30.29
CA ALA A 72 -2.22 1.37 30.51
C ALA A 72 -2.69 0.78 29.17
N GLU A 73 -2.74 -0.54 29.09
CA GLU A 73 -3.02 -1.28 27.85
C GLU A 73 -4.33 -0.86 27.18
N GLU A 74 -5.37 -0.65 27.99
CA GLU A 74 -6.70 -0.24 27.53
C GLU A 74 -6.67 1.07 26.74
N ILE A 75 -5.76 1.99 27.06
CA ILE A 75 -5.69 3.31 26.44
C ILE A 75 -5.30 3.18 24.97
N PHE A 76 -4.19 2.48 24.68
CA PHE A 76 -3.73 2.34 23.31
C PHE A 76 -4.57 1.35 22.52
N LEU A 77 -5.07 0.27 23.14
CA LEU A 77 -5.96 -0.68 22.47
C LEU A 77 -7.26 -0.02 22.03
N THR A 78 -7.91 0.76 22.89
CA THR A 78 -9.13 1.51 22.54
C THR A 78 -8.88 2.47 21.39
N LYS A 79 -7.69 3.09 21.36
CA LYS A 79 -7.29 3.99 20.27
C LYS A 79 -7.10 3.26 18.96
N ILE A 80 -6.45 2.08 18.97
CA ILE A 80 -6.30 1.23 17.79
C ILE A 80 -7.68 0.78 17.28
N GLU A 81 -8.56 0.34 18.18
CA GLU A 81 -9.89 -0.14 17.84
C GLU A 81 -10.75 0.93 17.16
N LYS A 82 -10.77 2.15 17.70
CA LYS A 82 -11.43 3.30 17.06
C LYS A 82 -10.89 3.55 15.66
N PHE A 83 -9.58 3.51 15.50
CA PHE A 83 -8.92 3.77 14.23
C PHE A 83 -9.26 2.73 13.14
N ILE A 84 -9.23 1.44 13.48
CA ILE A 84 -9.54 0.36 12.51
C ILE A 84 -11.03 0.33 12.13
N ASN A 85 -11.92 0.79 13.00
CA ASN A 85 -13.35 0.88 12.72
C ASN A 85 -13.67 2.01 11.73
N ILE A 86 -12.85 3.08 11.71
CA ILE A 86 -13.02 4.22 10.79
C ILE A 86 -12.38 3.91 9.43
N HIS A 87 -11.23 3.22 9.41
CA HIS A 87 -10.41 3.05 8.21
C HIS A 87 -10.28 1.59 7.77
N GLN A 88 -10.83 1.25 6.60
CA GLN A 88 -10.74 -0.11 6.04
C GLN A 88 -9.31 -0.52 5.68
N ASN A 89 -8.49 0.42 5.19
CA ASN A 89 -7.11 0.18 4.76
C ASN A 89 -6.15 0.80 5.79
N SER A 90 -6.18 0.29 7.02
CA SER A 90 -5.43 0.79 8.17
C SER A 90 -4.08 0.11 8.34
N PHE A 91 -3.09 0.88 8.79
CA PHE A 91 -1.79 0.40 9.24
C PHE A 91 -1.41 1.07 10.57
N LEU A 92 -0.93 0.28 11.52
CA LEU A 92 -0.32 0.78 12.75
C LEU A 92 1.19 0.87 12.53
N VAL A 93 1.74 2.08 12.52
CA VAL A 93 3.18 2.34 12.46
C VAL A 93 3.69 2.42 13.89
N LEU A 94 4.43 1.38 14.30
CA LEU A 94 4.95 1.25 15.66
C LEU A 94 6.44 1.59 15.66
N PHE A 95 6.81 2.69 16.30
CA PHE A 95 8.21 3.04 16.52
C PHE A 95 8.81 2.10 17.56
N ALA A 96 9.68 1.22 17.09
CA ALA A 96 10.35 0.18 17.85
C ALA A 96 11.85 0.23 17.50
N PRO A 97 12.62 1.18 18.09
CA PRO A 97 13.99 1.46 17.64
C PRO A 97 14.95 0.26 17.83
N LEU A 98 14.71 -0.56 18.85
CA LEU A 98 15.66 -1.59 19.30
C LEU A 98 15.32 -3.01 18.81
N HIS A 99 14.09 -3.23 18.35
CA HIS A 99 13.50 -4.54 18.08
C HIS A 99 13.79 -5.58 19.18
N GLY A 100 13.72 -5.12 20.43
CA GLY A 100 14.00 -5.93 21.60
C GLY A 100 12.87 -6.93 21.91
N PRO A 101 13.11 -7.90 22.80
CA PRO A 101 12.12 -8.90 23.19
C PRO A 101 10.84 -8.27 23.76
N GLU A 102 10.95 -7.13 24.45
CA GLU A 102 9.82 -6.37 24.98
C GLU A 102 8.96 -5.78 23.85
N GLU A 103 9.59 -5.17 22.85
CA GLU A 103 8.90 -4.60 21.68
C GLU A 103 8.21 -5.71 20.85
N TRP A 104 8.88 -6.86 20.67
CA TRP A 104 8.28 -8.02 20.03
C TRP A 104 7.09 -8.58 20.80
N THR A 105 7.20 -8.63 22.13
CA THR A 105 6.11 -9.10 22.99
C THR A 105 4.92 -8.14 22.90
N LEU A 106 5.16 -6.83 22.90
CA LEU A 106 4.12 -5.83 22.67
C LEU A 106 3.45 -6.03 21.30
N MET A 107 4.23 -6.16 20.22
CA MET A 107 3.71 -6.42 18.88
C MET A 107 2.88 -7.69 18.82
N PHE A 108 3.37 -8.78 19.42
CA PHE A 108 2.69 -10.06 19.48
C PHE A 108 1.35 -9.94 20.20
N ARG A 109 1.30 -9.24 21.32
CA ARG A 109 0.07 -8.99 22.09
C ARG A 109 -0.95 -8.17 21.29
N ILE A 110 -0.51 -7.09 20.63
CA ILE A 110 -1.39 -6.29 19.77
C ILE A 110 -1.91 -7.16 18.62
N HIS A 111 -1.03 -7.92 17.96
CA HIS A 111 -1.44 -8.84 16.91
C HIS A 111 -2.48 -9.83 17.41
N GLN A 112 -2.24 -10.50 18.53
CA GLN A 112 -3.18 -11.46 19.14
C GLN A 112 -4.55 -10.83 19.42
N ARG A 113 -4.58 -9.61 19.98
CA ARG A 113 -5.82 -8.90 20.30
C ARG A 113 -6.65 -8.55 19.07
N PHE A 114 -5.97 -8.26 17.96
CA PHE A 114 -6.56 -7.81 16.69
C PHE A 114 -6.49 -8.88 15.60
N LEU A 115 -6.31 -10.17 15.97
CA LEU A 115 -6.37 -11.28 15.02
C LEU A 115 -7.71 -11.30 14.29
N GLY A 116 -7.65 -11.45 12.97
CA GLY A 116 -8.84 -11.44 12.11
C GLY A 116 -9.40 -10.04 11.82
N SER A 117 -8.85 -8.98 12.39
CA SER A 117 -9.17 -7.61 12.00
C SER A 117 -8.31 -7.13 10.82
N ASN A 118 -8.66 -5.98 10.23
CA ASN A 118 -7.92 -5.38 9.12
C ASN A 118 -6.64 -4.64 9.55
N LEU A 119 -6.18 -4.84 10.79
CA LEU A 119 -5.00 -4.17 11.31
C LEU A 119 -3.70 -4.81 10.76
N ARG A 120 -2.85 -3.99 10.14
CA ARG A 120 -1.48 -4.37 9.76
C ARG A 120 -0.48 -3.54 10.55
N ILE A 121 0.42 -4.21 11.27
CA ILE A 121 1.44 -3.56 12.08
C ILE A 121 2.72 -3.41 11.26
N LEU A 122 3.31 -2.22 11.30
CA LEU A 122 4.55 -1.84 10.63
C LEU A 122 5.56 -1.40 11.70
N PRO A 123 6.47 -2.28 12.13
CA PRO A 123 7.56 -1.88 13.01
C PRO A 123 8.53 -0.97 12.27
N VAL A 124 8.90 0.15 12.88
CA VAL A 124 9.82 1.13 12.28
C VAL A 124 10.87 1.58 13.30
N HIS A 125 12.12 1.72 12.83
CA HIS A 125 13.22 2.15 13.70
C HIS A 125 13.26 3.67 13.93
N ASN A 126 12.90 4.45 12.90
CA ASN A 126 13.03 5.90 12.91
C ASN A 126 12.04 6.55 11.95
N THR A 127 11.96 7.88 12.01
CA THR A 127 11.06 8.71 11.20
C THR A 127 11.29 8.56 9.70
N VAL A 128 12.54 8.44 9.25
CA VAL A 128 12.86 8.31 7.82
C VAL A 128 12.30 6.99 7.28
N ASN A 129 12.57 5.89 7.97
CA ASN A 129 12.04 4.57 7.63
C ASN A 129 10.51 4.56 7.66
N ALA A 130 9.90 5.23 8.63
CA ALA A 130 8.45 5.36 8.71
C ALA A 130 7.87 6.07 7.49
N VAL A 131 8.44 7.22 7.11
CA VAL A 131 7.98 8.01 5.96
C VAL A 131 8.16 7.23 4.67
N ASP A 132 9.33 6.62 4.44
CA ASP A 132 9.60 5.85 3.23
C ASP A 132 8.66 4.64 3.10
N LEU A 133 8.39 3.95 4.21
CA LEU A 133 7.45 2.83 4.23
C LEU A 133 6.01 3.28 3.97
N MET A 134 5.56 4.35 4.63
CA MET A 134 4.22 4.93 4.41
C MET A 134 4.03 5.36 2.96
N CYS A 135 5.00 6.09 2.40
CA CYS A 135 4.97 6.54 1.01
C CYS A 135 5.01 5.37 0.02
N THR A 136 5.82 4.35 0.30
CA THR A 136 5.89 3.14 -0.54
C THR A 136 4.55 2.42 -0.56
N ILE A 137 3.96 2.15 0.61
CA ILE A 137 2.65 1.49 0.72
C ILE A 137 1.56 2.32 0.05
N ALA A 138 1.51 3.63 0.33
CA ALA A 138 0.50 4.50 -0.28
C ALA A 138 0.64 4.56 -1.81
N LYS A 139 1.87 4.55 -2.33
CA LYS A 139 2.12 4.55 -3.77
C LYS A 139 1.74 3.21 -4.41
N THR A 140 2.11 2.08 -3.81
CA THR A 140 1.81 0.74 -4.35
C THR A 140 0.32 0.40 -4.30
N THR A 141 -0.40 0.94 -3.31
CA THR A 141 -1.84 0.74 -3.14
C THR A 141 -2.69 1.78 -3.87
N SER A 142 -2.09 2.80 -4.50
CA SER A 142 -2.83 3.79 -5.27
C SER A 142 -3.47 3.17 -6.52
N LYS A 143 -4.74 3.53 -6.79
CA LYS A 143 -5.50 3.09 -7.98
C LYS A 143 -4.69 3.13 -9.29
N PRO A 144 -4.06 4.24 -9.69
CA PRO A 144 -3.32 4.29 -10.96
C PRO A 144 -2.15 3.31 -11.02
N ASN A 145 -1.52 3.00 -9.89
CA ASN A 145 -0.42 2.04 -9.85
C ASN A 145 -0.92 0.60 -9.92
N ILE A 146 -1.98 0.28 -9.17
CA ILE A 146 -2.66 -1.03 -9.23
C ILE A 146 -3.16 -1.28 -10.66
N ASP A 147 -3.85 -0.32 -11.27
CA ASP A 147 -4.38 -0.44 -12.63
C ASP A 147 -3.26 -0.69 -13.64
N SER A 148 -2.12 0.01 -13.51
CA SER A 148 -0.95 -0.23 -14.35
C SER A 148 -0.37 -1.64 -14.17
N ILE A 149 -0.31 -2.15 -12.94
CA ILE A 149 0.18 -3.50 -12.64
C ILE A 149 -0.79 -4.54 -13.20
N CYS A 150 -2.08 -4.40 -12.93
CA CYS A 150 -3.14 -5.28 -13.41
C CYS A 150 -3.18 -5.31 -14.94
N TYR A 151 -3.12 -4.16 -15.60
CA TYR A 151 -3.05 -4.06 -17.05
C TYR A 151 -1.87 -4.86 -17.60
N ARG A 152 -0.66 -4.62 -17.10
CA ARG A 152 0.55 -5.36 -17.53
C ARG A 152 0.38 -6.85 -17.32
N MET A 153 -0.15 -7.27 -16.18
CA MET A 153 -0.36 -8.68 -15.85
C MET A 153 -1.38 -9.34 -16.78
N ILE A 154 -2.49 -8.66 -17.08
CA ILE A 154 -3.53 -9.12 -18.04
C ILE A 154 -2.94 -9.23 -19.44
N THR A 155 -2.21 -8.20 -19.92
CA THR A 155 -1.57 -8.22 -21.24
C THR A 155 -0.56 -9.35 -21.35
N THR A 156 0.27 -9.57 -20.32
CA THR A 156 1.23 -10.68 -20.30
C THR A 156 0.52 -12.03 -20.29
N LYS A 157 -0.55 -12.18 -19.50
CA LYS A 157 -1.36 -13.41 -19.49
C LYS A 157 -1.96 -13.70 -20.86
N ALA A 158 -2.55 -12.68 -21.52
CA ALA A 158 -3.09 -12.81 -22.86
C ALA A 158 -2.01 -13.21 -23.88
N TYR A 159 -0.84 -12.57 -23.83
CA TYR A 159 0.30 -12.92 -24.68
C TYR A 159 0.76 -14.38 -24.50
N ILE A 160 0.88 -14.83 -23.24
CA ILE A 160 1.25 -16.23 -22.94
C ILE A 160 0.21 -17.21 -23.49
N ILE A 161 -1.08 -16.89 -23.36
CA ILE A 161 -2.17 -17.73 -23.89
C ILE A 161 -2.11 -17.77 -25.43
N GLU A 162 -1.98 -16.62 -26.10
CA GLU A 162 -1.92 -16.57 -27.57
C GLU A 162 -0.69 -17.29 -28.15
N GLN A 163 0.44 -17.25 -27.44
CA GLN A 163 1.65 -17.99 -27.83
C GLN A 163 1.65 -19.46 -27.40
N SER A 164 0.65 -19.91 -26.64
CA SER A 164 0.59 -21.28 -26.14
C SER A 164 0.37 -22.29 -27.28
N PRO A 165 1.18 -23.35 -27.36
CA PRO A 165 0.97 -24.44 -28.31
C PRO A 165 -0.42 -25.07 -28.19
N VAL A 166 -0.92 -25.19 -26.94
CA VAL A 166 -2.24 -25.76 -26.66
C VAL A 166 -3.34 -24.87 -27.25
N TRP A 167 -3.22 -23.54 -27.10
CA TRP A 167 -4.19 -22.59 -27.64
C TRP A 167 -4.24 -22.65 -29.17
N ARG A 168 -3.07 -22.75 -29.82
CA ARG A 168 -2.98 -22.93 -31.28
C ARG A 168 -3.62 -24.24 -31.75
N THR A 169 -3.45 -25.34 -31.00
CA THR A 169 -4.10 -26.62 -31.31
C THR A 169 -5.62 -26.53 -31.16
N LEU A 170 -6.12 -25.90 -30.09
CA LEU A 170 -7.55 -25.67 -29.89
C LEU A 170 -8.17 -24.80 -31.00
N GLN A 171 -7.48 -23.73 -31.43
CA GLN A 171 -7.92 -22.90 -32.55
C GLN A 171 -8.05 -23.73 -33.85
N LYS A 172 -7.08 -24.59 -34.14
CA LYS A 172 -7.14 -25.49 -35.31
C LYS A 172 -8.34 -26.44 -35.23
N ILE A 173 -8.58 -27.07 -34.08
CA ILE A 173 -9.72 -27.98 -33.89
C ILE A 173 -11.05 -27.24 -34.14
N LYS A 174 -11.20 -26.04 -33.57
CA LYS A 174 -12.41 -25.21 -33.75
C LYS A 174 -12.62 -24.77 -35.20
N LEU A 175 -11.55 -24.40 -35.91
CA LEU A 175 -11.61 -24.07 -37.33
C LEU A 175 -11.86 -25.29 -38.23
N SER A 176 -11.49 -26.50 -37.78
CA SER A 176 -11.72 -27.75 -38.52
C SER A 176 -13.18 -28.23 -38.43
N THR A 177 -13.90 -27.86 -37.37
CA THR A 177 -15.32 -28.19 -37.21
C THR A 177 -16.25 -27.32 -38.06
N ASP A 178 -15.83 -26.11 -38.42
CA ASP A 178 -16.64 -25.18 -39.23
C ASP A 178 -16.54 -25.46 -40.74
N SER A 179 -15.63 -26.34 -41.19
CA SER A 179 -15.45 -26.70 -42.60
C SER A 179 -16.30 -27.90 -43.08
N ILE A 180 -17.25 -28.38 -42.27
CA ILE A 180 -18.21 -29.40 -42.71
C ILE A 180 -19.46 -28.68 -43.24
N SER A 181 -19.45 -28.32 -44.52
CA SER A 181 -20.66 -27.92 -45.25
C SER A 181 -21.59 -29.13 -45.41
N PRO A 182 -22.90 -29.02 -45.12
CA PRO A 182 -23.85 -30.07 -45.45
C PRO A 182 -24.18 -29.94 -46.93
N ASN A 183 -23.56 -30.76 -47.78
CA ASN A 183 -24.08 -31.05 -49.11
C ASN A 183 -23.55 -32.42 -49.56
N SER A 184 -24.41 -33.42 -49.43
CA SER A 184 -24.54 -34.44 -50.47
C SER A 184 -25.99 -34.91 -50.48
N ASP A 185 -26.67 -34.44 -51.51
CA ASP A 185 -27.99 -34.86 -51.96
C ASP A 185 -28.11 -36.39 -52.04
N TYR A 186 -29.29 -36.90 -51.65
CA TYR A 186 -29.92 -38.08 -52.23
C TYR A 186 -31.39 -37.78 -52.46
#